data_AF-A0A819YCI5-F1
#
_entry.id   AF-A0A819YCI5-F1
#
_cell.length_a   1.000
_cell.length_b   1.000
_cell.length_c   1.000
_cell.angle_alpha   90.00
_cell.angle_beta   90.00
_cell.angle_gamma   90.00
#
_symmetry.space_group_name_H-M   'P 1'
#
loop_
_entity.id
_entity.type
_entity.pdbx_description
1 polymer ?
#
loop_
_entity_poly.entity_id
_entity_poly.type
_entity_poly.pdbx_seq_one_letter_code
_entity_poly.pdbx_strand_id
1 'polypeptide(L)'
;MSFVTQEDIFNVIEPIMYEIFSKFSDKKISSIPFTRIPYDDAILKYGTDKPDLRNPIIITDVTELFKDTDFTIFKENIQNGSVIKAIPAPKASNLPRSFFDKMLDFANLEGAKGLGYIQFLEDGSSKGPIVKFLTNSQLLDLKTRANLQDGDAVFFASDQIEVATKFA
;
A
#
# COMPACT_ATOMS: atom_id res chain seq x y z
N MET A 1 -23.02 -9.46 27.93
CA MET A 1 -22.20 -10.48 28.61
C MET A 1 -21.40 -9.77 29.69
N SER A 2 -21.24 -10.38 30.87
CA SER A 2 -20.49 -9.80 31.99
C SER A 2 -19.33 -10.74 32.34
N PHE A 3 -18.19 -10.17 32.76
CA PHE A 3 -16.97 -10.91 33.12
C PHE A 3 -16.34 -11.73 31.98
N VAL A 4 -16.35 -11.19 30.75
CA VAL A 4 -15.80 -11.83 29.55
C VAL A 4 -14.59 -11.09 29.01
N THR A 5 -13.76 -11.81 28.25
CA THR A 5 -12.61 -11.29 27.52
C THR A 5 -12.98 -10.92 26.07
N GLN A 6 -12.04 -10.31 25.35
CA GLN A 6 -12.22 -10.02 23.91
C GLN A 6 -12.42 -11.31 23.09
N GLU A 7 -11.71 -12.38 23.45
CA GLU A 7 -11.79 -13.67 22.73
C GLU A 7 -13.16 -14.32 22.87
N ASP A 8 -13.76 -14.23 24.07
CA ASP A 8 -15.11 -14.74 24.32
C ASP A 8 -16.16 -14.06 23.44
N ILE A 9 -16.00 -12.76 23.18
CA ILE A 9 -16.89 -12.00 22.30
C ILE A 9 -16.70 -12.46 20.84
N PHE A 10 -15.46 -12.59 20.37
CA PHE A 10 -15.20 -13.06 19.01
C PHE A 10 -15.75 -14.47 18.77
N ASN A 11 -15.54 -15.39 19.71
CA ASN A 11 -16.05 -16.76 19.62
C ASN A 11 -17.59 -16.84 19.54
N VAL A 12 -18.30 -15.83 20.05
CA VAL A 12 -19.77 -15.76 19.92
C VAL A 12 -20.19 -15.07 18.63
N ILE A 13 -19.51 -13.99 18.22
CA ILE A 13 -19.93 -13.19 17.06
C ILE A 13 -19.52 -13.83 15.72
N GLU A 14 -18.33 -14.42 15.61
CA GLU A 14 -17.84 -14.96 14.34
C GLU A 14 -18.75 -16.07 13.77
N PRO A 15 -19.27 -17.04 14.56
CA PRO A 15 -20.25 -18.02 14.08
C PRO A 15 -21.56 -17.39 13.61
N ILE A 16 -22.09 -16.43 14.38
CA ILE A 16 -23.34 -15.73 14.03
C ILE A 16 -23.19 -15.03 12.67
N MET A 17 -22.08 -14.32 12.48
CA MET A 17 -21.79 -13.64 11.21
C MET A 17 -21.68 -14.63 10.06
N TYR A 18 -20.91 -15.71 10.24
CA TYR A 18 -20.75 -16.74 9.21
C TYR A 18 -22.09 -17.38 8.83
N GLU A 19 -22.92 -17.74 9.81
CA GLU A 19 -24.23 -18.36 9.58
C GLU A 19 -25.21 -17.41 8.88
N ILE A 20 -25.28 -16.13 9.28
CA ILE A 20 -26.13 -15.13 8.63
C ILE A 20 -25.77 -15.00 7.15
N PHE A 21 -24.50 -14.78 6.83
CA PHE A 21 -24.10 -14.64 5.44
C PHE A 21 -24.26 -15.95 4.66
N SER A 22 -23.98 -17.11 5.26
CA SER A 22 -24.12 -18.41 4.59
C SER A 22 -25.59 -18.77 4.31
N LYS A 23 -26.51 -18.32 5.17
CA LYS A 23 -27.95 -18.60 5.02
C LYS A 23 -28.64 -17.67 4.04
N PHE A 24 -28.22 -16.41 3.97
CA PHE A 24 -28.91 -15.37 3.20
C PHE A 24 -28.11 -14.84 2.00
N SER A 25 -26.94 -15.40 1.70
CA SER A 25 -26.11 -15.04 0.55
C SER A 25 -25.42 -16.24 -0.07
N ASP A 26 -25.31 -16.25 -1.40
CA ASP A 26 -24.52 -17.24 -2.14
C ASP A 26 -23.05 -16.81 -2.31
N LYS A 27 -22.63 -15.71 -1.67
CA LYS A 27 -21.26 -15.20 -1.76
C LYS A 27 -20.29 -16.10 -0.97
N LYS A 28 -19.07 -16.24 -1.48
CA LYS A 28 -17.99 -16.90 -0.74
C LYS A 28 -17.62 -16.06 0.49
N ILE A 29 -17.72 -16.67 1.66
CA ILE A 29 -17.41 -16.05 2.96
C ILE A 29 -16.08 -16.63 3.47
N SER A 30 -15.31 -15.83 4.19
CA SER A 30 -14.11 -16.31 4.89
C SER A 30 -14.44 -17.38 5.91
N SER A 31 -13.57 -18.37 6.07
CA SER A 31 -13.69 -19.35 7.16
C SER A 31 -13.46 -18.70 8.51
N ILE A 32 -14.09 -19.27 9.55
CA ILE A 32 -13.79 -18.97 10.95
C ILE A 32 -12.48 -19.69 11.34
N PRO A 33 -11.60 -19.09 12.17
CA PRO A 33 -11.69 -17.73 12.68
C PRO A 33 -11.42 -16.69 11.59
N PHE A 34 -12.13 -15.56 11.65
CA PHE A 34 -11.89 -14.47 10.70
C PHE A 34 -10.49 -13.89 10.89
N THR A 35 -9.89 -13.39 9.80
CA THR A 35 -8.60 -12.71 9.87
C THR A 35 -8.67 -11.50 10.80
N ARG A 36 -7.80 -11.49 11.81
CA ARG A 36 -7.68 -10.39 12.77
C ARG A 36 -6.42 -9.59 12.47
N ILE A 37 -6.58 -8.29 12.30
CA ILE A 37 -5.49 -7.37 11.96
C ILE A 37 -5.43 -6.31 13.06
N PRO A 38 -4.30 -6.17 13.77
CA PRO A 38 -4.10 -5.05 14.69
C PRO A 38 -4.29 -3.71 13.98
N TYR A 39 -4.78 -2.69 14.69
CA TYR A 39 -5.01 -1.36 14.11
C TYR A 39 -3.75 -0.80 13.43
N ASP A 40 -2.61 -0.81 14.13
CA ASP A 40 -1.35 -0.30 13.60
C ASP A 40 -0.94 -1.05 12.32
N ASP A 41 -1.15 -2.36 12.28
CA ASP A 41 -0.88 -3.19 11.11
C ASP A 41 -1.82 -2.85 9.93
N ALA A 42 -3.11 -2.62 10.22
CA ALA A 42 -4.11 -2.28 9.20
C ALA A 42 -3.79 -0.93 8.57
N ILE A 43 -3.48 0.05 9.41
CA ILE A 43 -3.02 1.37 9.01
C ILE A 43 -1.74 1.21 8.19
N LEU A 44 -0.67 0.61 8.72
CA LEU A 44 0.62 0.50 8.01
C LEU A 44 0.56 -0.22 6.65
N LYS A 45 -0.25 -1.28 6.52
CA LYS A 45 -0.30 -2.13 5.31
C LYS A 45 -1.36 -1.69 4.30
N TYR A 46 -2.45 -1.06 4.74
CA TYR A 46 -3.61 -0.76 3.89
C TYR A 46 -4.09 0.68 3.97
N GLY A 47 -3.54 1.49 4.87
CA GLY A 47 -3.89 2.90 5.01
C GLY A 47 -5.26 3.17 5.64
N THR A 48 -5.96 2.13 6.07
CA THR A 48 -7.30 2.22 6.63
C THR A 48 -7.52 1.17 7.73
N ASP A 49 -8.37 1.50 8.70
CA ASP A 49 -8.80 0.61 9.77
C ASP A 49 -9.88 -0.40 9.31
N LYS A 50 -10.37 -0.27 8.07
CA LYS A 50 -11.37 -1.14 7.44
C LYS A 50 -10.88 -1.64 6.07
N PRO A 51 -9.75 -2.37 6.02
CA PRO A 51 -9.12 -2.75 4.76
C PRO A 51 -10.00 -3.67 3.93
N ASP A 52 -10.08 -3.39 2.63
CA ASP A 52 -10.66 -4.34 1.67
C ASP A 52 -9.63 -5.41 1.32
N LEU A 53 -9.67 -6.55 2.02
CA LEU A 53 -8.73 -7.66 1.84
C LEU A 53 -8.87 -8.39 0.48
N ARG A 54 -9.83 -8.01 -0.36
CA ARG A 54 -9.94 -8.50 -1.74
C ARG A 54 -9.01 -7.75 -2.69
N ASN A 55 -8.57 -6.56 -2.29
CA ASN A 55 -7.58 -5.79 -3.02
C ASN A 55 -6.18 -6.35 -2.69
N PRO A 56 -5.39 -6.79 -3.70
CA PRO A 56 -4.06 -7.35 -3.46
C PRO A 56 -3.00 -6.28 -3.12
N ILE A 57 -3.34 -4.99 -3.18
CA ILE A 57 -2.41 -3.89 -2.94
C ILE A 57 -2.05 -3.85 -1.45
N ILE A 58 -0.75 -3.93 -1.17
CA ILE A 58 -0.19 -3.82 0.17
C ILE A 58 0.88 -2.72 0.14
N ILE A 59 0.71 -1.72 1.00
CA ILE A 59 1.67 -0.64 1.18
C ILE A 59 2.93 -1.21 1.83
N THR A 60 4.09 -0.84 1.29
CA THR A 60 5.38 -1.28 1.84
C THR A 60 6.26 -0.09 2.17
N ASP A 61 6.94 -0.15 3.31
CA ASP A 61 7.97 0.82 3.67
C ASP A 61 9.23 0.58 2.84
N VAL A 62 9.66 1.61 2.12
CA VAL A 62 10.85 1.60 1.28
C VAL A 62 11.82 2.72 1.66
N THR A 63 11.66 3.31 2.85
CA THR A 63 12.47 4.44 3.32
C THR A 63 13.97 4.16 3.26
N GLU A 64 14.38 2.95 3.68
CA GLU A 64 15.79 2.52 3.65
C GLU A 64 16.39 2.51 2.23
N LEU A 65 15.59 2.21 1.19
CA LEU A 65 16.07 2.18 -0.19
C LEU A 65 16.49 3.55 -0.71
N PHE A 66 15.88 4.61 -0.17
CA PHE A 66 16.05 5.98 -0.65
C PHE A 66 17.05 6.80 0.18
N LYS A 67 17.53 6.30 1.32
CA LYS A 67 18.51 7.00 2.17
C LYS A 67 19.80 7.37 1.44
N ASP A 68 20.31 6.44 0.64
CA ASP A 68 21.57 6.57 -0.10
C ASP A 68 21.37 6.97 -1.57
N THR A 69 20.21 7.52 -1.92
CA THR A 69 19.93 7.96 -3.29
C THR A 69 20.32 9.41 -3.52
N ASP A 70 20.59 9.75 -4.78
CA ASP A 70 20.80 11.13 -5.22
C ASP A 70 19.49 11.90 -5.39
N PHE A 71 18.36 11.31 -4.99
CA PHE A 71 17.06 11.97 -5.05
C PHE A 71 16.86 12.88 -3.83
N THR A 72 17.29 14.13 -3.98
CA THR A 72 17.35 15.13 -2.90
C THR A 72 16.05 15.29 -2.14
N ILE A 73 14.89 15.30 -2.83
CA ILE A 73 13.58 15.49 -2.21
C ILE A 73 13.31 14.41 -1.15
N PHE A 74 13.53 13.13 -1.49
CA PHE A 74 13.30 12.04 -0.56
C PHE A 74 14.37 12.01 0.54
N LYS A 75 15.62 12.31 0.20
CA LYS A 75 16.69 12.38 1.19
C LYS A 75 16.43 13.46 2.26
N GLU A 76 16.01 14.65 1.85
CA GLU A 76 15.63 15.74 2.75
C GLU A 76 14.40 15.37 3.59
N ASN A 77 13.38 14.77 2.98
CA ASN A 77 12.19 14.31 3.70
C ASN A 77 12.54 13.28 4.78
N ILE A 78 13.40 12.30 4.47
CA ILE A 78 13.87 11.31 5.45
C ILE A 78 14.63 11.98 6.60
N GLN A 79 15.51 12.93 6.30
CA GLN A 79 16.24 13.69 7.33
C GLN A 79 15.30 14.48 8.25
N ASN A 80 14.16 14.94 7.71
CA ASN A 80 13.09 15.60 8.46
C ASN A 80 12.13 14.60 9.15
N GLY A 81 12.45 13.32 9.17
CA GLY A 81 11.68 12.27 9.86
C GLY A 81 10.50 11.71 9.07
N SER A 82 10.36 12.03 7.79
CA SER A 82 9.32 11.44 6.93
C SER A 82 9.69 10.03 6.50
N VAL A 83 8.66 9.22 6.24
CA VAL A 83 8.79 7.87 5.68
C VAL A 83 8.43 7.87 4.21
N ILE A 84 8.92 6.87 3.47
CA ILE A 84 8.59 6.67 2.07
C ILE A 84 7.86 5.34 1.94
N LYS A 85 6.60 5.44 1.53
CA LYS A 85 5.73 4.29 1.32
C LYS A 85 5.55 4.04 -0.16
N ALA A 86 5.78 2.78 -0.57
CA ALA A 86 5.50 2.28 -1.90
C ALA A 86 4.08 1.71 -1.95
N ILE A 87 3.30 2.17 -2.91
CA ILE A 87 1.92 1.73 -3.16
C ILE A 87 1.91 1.03 -4.52
N PRO A 88 1.82 -0.31 -4.56
CA PRO A 88 1.71 -1.06 -5.81
C PRO A 88 0.48 -0.66 -6.62
N ALA A 89 0.66 -0.54 -7.94
CA ALA A 89 -0.41 -0.36 -8.91
C ALA A 89 -0.32 -1.49 -9.95
N PRO A 90 -0.96 -2.65 -9.67
CA PRO A 90 -0.88 -3.81 -10.54
C PRO A 90 -1.40 -3.52 -11.95
N LYS A 91 -0.72 -4.02 -12.99
CA LYS A 91 -1.07 -3.88 -14.40
C LYS A 91 -1.16 -2.42 -14.91
N ALA A 92 -0.53 -1.49 -14.20
CA ALA A 92 -0.60 -0.06 -14.51
C ALA A 92 0.59 0.45 -15.36
N SER A 93 1.57 -0.39 -15.72
CA SER A 93 2.76 0.08 -16.45
C SER A 93 2.45 0.65 -17.84
N ASN A 94 1.44 0.09 -18.51
CA ASN A 94 1.03 0.49 -19.86
C ASN A 94 0.02 1.65 -19.86
N LEU A 95 -0.35 2.19 -18.70
CA LEU A 95 -1.26 3.33 -18.62
C LEU A 95 -0.61 4.62 -19.14
N PRO A 96 -1.39 5.51 -19.79
CA PRO A 96 -0.87 6.75 -20.33
C PRO A 96 -0.42 7.69 -19.20
N ARG A 97 0.50 8.61 -19.51
CA ARG A 97 0.99 9.61 -18.55
C ARG A 97 -0.14 10.39 -17.86
N SER A 98 -1.21 10.69 -18.58
CA SER A 98 -2.40 11.38 -18.04
C SER A 98 -3.07 10.64 -16.88
N PHE A 99 -2.93 9.32 -16.77
CA PHE A 99 -3.38 8.57 -15.60
C PHE A 99 -2.57 8.93 -14.36
N PHE A 100 -1.23 8.98 -14.49
CA PHE A 100 -0.33 9.32 -13.39
C PHE A 100 -0.47 10.78 -12.97
N ASP A 101 -0.63 11.69 -13.93
CA ASP A 101 -0.89 13.11 -13.64
C ASP A 101 -2.21 13.28 -12.86
N LYS A 102 -3.28 12.56 -13.24
CA LYS A 102 -4.55 12.55 -12.48
C LYS A 102 -4.41 11.97 -11.07
N MET A 103 -3.59 10.93 -10.89
CA MET A 103 -3.33 10.36 -9.57
C MET A 103 -2.55 11.33 -8.68
N LEU A 104 -1.60 12.07 -9.27
CA LEU A 104 -0.90 13.15 -8.57
C LEU A 104 -1.89 14.25 -8.15
N ASP A 105 -2.78 14.67 -9.04
CA ASP A 105 -3.82 15.67 -8.72
C ASP A 105 -4.74 15.19 -7.59
N PHE A 106 -5.17 13.91 -7.64
CA PHE A 106 -5.96 13.30 -6.58
C PHE A 106 -5.22 13.30 -5.23
N ALA A 107 -3.95 12.88 -5.22
CA ALA A 107 -3.15 12.88 -4.00
C ALA A 107 -3.00 14.29 -3.41
N ASN A 108 -2.79 15.32 -4.26
CA ASN A 108 -2.70 16.71 -3.82
C ASN A 108 -4.02 17.21 -3.22
N LEU A 109 -5.18 16.82 -3.78
CA LEU A 109 -6.51 17.15 -3.22
C LEU A 109 -6.72 16.54 -1.84
N GLU A 110 -6.22 15.32 -1.64
CA GLU A 110 -6.27 14.63 -0.34
C GLU A 110 -5.20 15.14 0.66
N GLY A 111 -4.38 16.12 0.26
CA GLY A 111 -3.40 16.80 1.10
C GLY A 111 -1.97 16.28 1.02
N ALA A 112 -1.65 15.39 0.08
CA ALA A 112 -0.28 14.96 -0.14
C ALA A 112 0.55 16.10 -0.74
N LYS A 113 1.83 16.18 -0.37
CA LYS A 113 2.77 17.16 -0.93
C LYS A 113 3.32 16.75 -2.30
N GLY A 114 3.05 15.53 -2.72
CA GLY A 114 3.43 14.98 -4.01
C GLY A 114 3.28 13.46 -4.07
N LEU A 115 3.24 12.94 -5.29
CA LEU A 115 3.13 11.50 -5.57
C LEU A 115 4.19 11.13 -6.61
N GLY A 116 5.21 10.39 -6.18
CA GLY A 116 6.21 9.82 -7.06
C GLY A 116 5.66 8.60 -7.79
N TYR A 117 6.21 8.24 -8.95
CA TYR A 117 5.88 6.97 -9.59
C TYR A 117 7.03 6.36 -10.39
N ILE A 118 6.99 5.03 -10.52
CA ILE A 118 7.82 4.23 -11.43
C ILE A 118 6.91 3.22 -12.12
N GLN A 119 7.13 3.01 -13.41
CA GLN A 119 6.51 1.97 -14.22
C GLN A 119 7.55 0.89 -14.52
N PHE A 120 7.18 -0.37 -14.32
CA PHE A 120 7.97 -1.53 -14.70
C PHE A 120 7.37 -2.13 -15.97
N LEU A 121 8.06 -1.94 -17.10
CA LEU A 121 7.58 -2.36 -18.41
C LEU A 121 7.80 -3.87 -18.61
N GLU A 122 7.03 -4.46 -19.52
CA GLU A 122 7.06 -5.90 -19.81
C GLU A 122 8.39 -6.37 -20.43
N ASP A 123 9.17 -5.44 -21.01
CA ASP A 123 10.51 -5.70 -21.54
C ASP A 123 11.61 -5.70 -20.46
N GLY A 124 11.23 -5.57 -19.19
CA GLY A 124 12.13 -5.51 -18.03
C GLY A 124 12.72 -4.12 -17.80
N SER A 125 12.45 -3.13 -18.66
CA SER A 125 12.88 -1.75 -18.47
C SER A 125 12.00 -1.01 -17.46
N SER A 126 12.53 0.06 -16.88
CA SER A 126 11.81 0.89 -15.91
C SER A 126 11.69 2.33 -16.43
N LYS A 127 10.52 2.94 -16.27
CA LYS A 127 10.23 4.31 -16.72
C LYS A 127 9.65 5.14 -15.59
N GLY A 128 10.03 6.41 -15.50
CA GLY A 128 9.47 7.33 -14.53
C GLY A 128 10.46 8.41 -14.11
N PRO A 129 9.97 9.48 -13.45
CA PRO A 129 10.80 10.59 -13.00
C PRO A 129 11.87 10.18 -11.98
N ILE A 130 11.60 9.12 -11.19
CA ILE A 130 12.46 8.66 -10.09
C ILE A 130 13.51 7.64 -10.56
N VAL A 131 13.25 6.90 -11.65
CA VAL A 131 14.11 5.81 -12.13
C VAL A 131 15.56 6.23 -12.32
N LYS A 132 15.80 7.44 -12.84
CA LYS A 132 17.15 7.97 -13.10
C LYS A 132 18.01 8.19 -11.85
N PHE A 133 17.40 8.20 -10.66
CA PHE A 133 18.08 8.38 -9.38
C PHE A 133 18.30 7.05 -8.63
N LEU A 134 17.84 5.93 -9.20
CA LEU A 134 17.96 4.61 -8.62
C LEU A 134 18.91 3.75 -9.45
N THR A 135 19.70 2.94 -8.76
CA THR A 135 20.52 1.90 -9.38
C THR A 135 19.66 0.68 -9.74
N ASN A 136 20.14 -0.14 -10.68
CA ASN A 136 19.46 -1.40 -11.03
C ASN A 136 19.27 -2.32 -9.82
N SER A 137 20.21 -2.33 -8.87
CA SER A 137 20.09 -3.11 -7.63
C SER A 137 18.95 -2.61 -6.75
N GLN A 138 18.78 -1.28 -6.62
CA GLN A 138 17.69 -0.70 -5.84
C GLN A 138 16.33 -0.92 -6.50
N LEU A 139 16.25 -0.86 -7.83
CA LEU A 139 15.03 -1.19 -8.56
C LEU A 139 14.61 -2.65 -8.37
N LEU A 140 15.57 -3.58 -8.33
CA LEU A 140 15.29 -4.98 -8.06
C LEU A 140 14.83 -5.22 -6.61
N ASP A 141 15.52 -4.63 -5.63
CA ASP A 141 15.10 -4.73 -4.22
C ASP A 141 13.71 -4.10 -4.01
N LEU A 142 13.43 -2.98 -4.66
CA LEU A 142 12.10 -2.37 -4.67
C LEU A 142 11.02 -3.33 -5.23
N LYS A 143 11.28 -3.99 -6.37
CA LYS A 143 10.35 -4.99 -6.92
C LYS A 143 10.08 -6.12 -5.93
N THR A 144 11.12 -6.60 -5.25
CA THR A 144 10.99 -7.66 -4.25
C THR A 144 10.19 -7.20 -3.04
N ARG A 145 10.50 -6.04 -2.46
CA ARG A 145 9.83 -5.54 -1.24
C ARG A 145 8.36 -5.23 -1.48
N ALA A 146 8.04 -4.54 -2.59
CA ALA A 146 6.68 -4.14 -2.92
C ALA A 146 5.89 -5.21 -3.70
N ASN A 147 6.46 -6.41 -3.87
CA ASN A 147 5.86 -7.54 -4.60
C ASN A 147 5.36 -7.16 -6.01
N LEU A 148 6.20 -6.47 -6.77
CA LEU A 148 5.89 -5.94 -8.10
C LEU A 148 6.41 -6.87 -9.20
N GLN A 149 5.68 -6.95 -10.29
CA GLN A 149 6.05 -7.70 -11.49
C GLN A 149 6.24 -6.76 -12.69
N ASP A 150 6.84 -7.29 -13.76
CA ASP A 150 6.86 -6.61 -15.04
C ASP A 150 5.40 -6.47 -15.54
N GLY A 151 5.01 -5.26 -15.94
CA GLY A 151 3.60 -4.92 -16.17
C GLY A 151 2.98 -4.03 -15.08
N ASP A 152 3.62 -3.89 -13.92
CA ASP A 152 3.11 -3.10 -12.81
C ASP A 152 3.68 -1.67 -12.77
N ALA A 153 3.02 -0.79 -12.04
CA ALA A 153 3.59 0.46 -11.60
C ALA A 153 3.62 0.52 -10.07
N VAL A 154 4.35 1.49 -9.54
CA VAL A 154 4.38 1.79 -8.10
C VAL A 154 4.34 3.29 -7.91
N PHE A 155 3.52 3.72 -6.97
CA PHE A 155 3.47 5.09 -6.49
C PHE A 155 4.27 5.23 -5.19
N PHE A 156 4.77 6.43 -4.92
CA PHE A 156 5.51 6.76 -3.71
C PHE A 156 4.87 7.94 -3.01
N ALA A 157 4.48 7.73 -1.77
CA ALA A 157 4.08 8.79 -0.85
C ALA A 157 5.24 9.06 0.13
N SER A 158 5.59 10.33 0.31
CA SER A 158 6.62 10.76 1.25
C SER A 158 6.05 11.84 2.17
N ASP A 159 5.77 11.47 3.41
CA ASP A 159 5.32 12.39 4.46
C ASP A 159 5.57 11.77 5.85
N GLN A 160 5.13 12.46 6.90
CA GLN A 160 5.07 11.90 8.25
C GLN A 160 4.21 10.62 8.27
N ILE A 161 4.52 9.67 9.16
CA ILE A 161 3.89 8.34 9.22
C ILE A 161 2.37 8.41 9.15
N GLU A 162 1.75 9.27 9.96
CA GLU A 162 0.28 9.40 10.02
C GLU A 162 -0.33 9.84 8.68
N VAL A 163 0.38 10.69 7.94
CA VAL A 163 -0.09 11.30 6.69
C VAL A 163 0.23 10.37 5.52
N ALA A 164 1.46 9.85 5.44
CA ALA A 164 1.91 8.94 4.39
C ALA A 164 1.07 7.65 4.31
N THR A 165 0.50 7.24 5.44
CA THR A 165 -0.34 6.06 5.52
C THR A 165 -1.80 6.31 5.08
N LYS A 166 -2.28 7.55 5.05
CA LYS A 166 -3.68 7.87 4.70
C LYS A 166 -4.00 7.72 3.19
N PHE A 167 -3.00 7.69 2.31
CA PHE A 167 -3.16 7.79 0.86
C PHE A 167 -3.25 6.46 0.10
N ALA A 168 -3.80 5.41 0.72
CA ALA A 168 -3.97 4.09 0.10
C ALA A 168 -5.43 3.64 0.03
#